data_AF-A0A090WII7-F1
#
_entry.id   AF-A0A090WII7-F1
#
_cell.length_a   1.000
_cell.length_b   1.000
_cell.length_c   1.000
_cell.angle_alpha   90.00
_cell.angle_beta   90.00
_cell.angle_gamma   90.00
#
_symmetry.space_group_name_H-M   'P 1'
#
loop_
_entity.id
_entity.type
_entity.pdbx_description
1 polymer ?
#
loop_
_entity_poly.entity_id
_entity_poly.type
_entity_poly.pdbx_seq_one_letter_code
_entity_poly.pdbx_strand_id
1 'polypeptide(L)'
;MKISKAEESSFIWCIFFSLIQEVVEILKDSKGKRDDDYFDDLKYIIIDDPVSSLDDNHLIELAVDIANLIKRNESDVKFLITTHNPLFYNVISNELNNNILNPKFVSKQESPDIEKWIYNVDKHSLRYIFNKHEDGRYDLNILGRKTPFSYHLQLLREIQTIKNTPNQLKKYHLNFLRNILEKTATFLGRTNWEDLLPKVSGEPDPHLNRLLNLSSHSAHAGEEIGELQDNDRSKLIELVNFLESNYKFSELIQQNEAV
;
A
#
# COMPACT_ATOMS: atom_id res chain seq x y z
N MET A 1 -9.97 17.65 -28.30
CA MET A 1 -9.87 16.31 -27.68
C MET A 1 -10.46 16.38 -26.29
N LYS A 2 -11.28 15.40 -25.90
CA LYS A 2 -11.79 15.27 -24.53
C LYS A 2 -10.93 14.21 -23.85
N ILE A 3 -10.13 14.63 -22.88
CA ILE A 3 -9.28 13.75 -22.06
C ILE A 3 -10.05 13.36 -20.79
N SER A 4 -9.87 12.12 -20.35
CA SER A 4 -10.41 11.61 -19.10
C SER A 4 -9.61 12.15 -17.90
N LYS A 5 -10.20 12.10 -16.70
CA LYS A 5 -9.52 12.48 -15.45
C LYS A 5 -8.27 11.64 -15.18
N ALA A 6 -8.30 10.36 -15.56
CA ALA A 6 -7.16 9.46 -15.45
C ALA A 6 -6.02 9.92 -16.37
N GLU A 7 -6.32 10.24 -17.64
CA GLU A 7 -5.32 10.74 -18.60
C GLU A 7 -4.74 12.10 -18.18
N GLU A 8 -5.58 12.99 -17.63
CA GLU A 8 -5.12 14.26 -17.07
C GLU A 8 -4.16 14.04 -15.89
N SER A 9 -4.53 13.15 -14.97
CA SER A 9 -3.70 12.81 -13.81
C SER A 9 -2.37 12.18 -14.22
N SER A 10 -2.39 11.23 -15.16
CA SER A 10 -1.17 10.63 -15.72
C SER A 10 -0.28 11.67 -16.41
N PHE A 11 -0.86 12.60 -17.18
CA PHE A 11 -0.08 13.66 -17.82
C PHE A 11 0.61 14.58 -16.81
N ILE A 12 -0.12 14.98 -15.76
CA ILE A 12 0.44 15.79 -14.66
C ILE A 12 1.58 15.04 -13.98
N TRP A 13 1.40 13.73 -13.71
CA TRP A 13 2.45 12.89 -13.15
C TRP A 13 3.68 12.79 -14.02
N CYS A 14 3.54 12.66 -15.34
CA CYS A 14 4.67 12.67 -16.25
C CYS A 14 5.52 13.94 -16.10
N ILE A 15 4.88 15.12 -16.00
CA ILE A 15 5.60 16.39 -15.82
C ILE A 15 6.38 16.40 -14.49
N PHE A 16 5.71 16.08 -13.39
CA PHE A 16 6.36 16.06 -12.07
C PHE A 16 7.45 15.01 -11.99
N PHE A 17 7.22 13.82 -12.52
CA PHE A 17 8.19 12.74 -12.53
C PHE A 17 9.43 13.12 -13.34
N SER A 18 9.28 13.71 -14.52
CA SER A 18 10.41 14.24 -15.30
C SER A 18 11.16 15.34 -14.56
N LEU A 19 10.47 16.24 -13.86
CA LEU A 19 11.13 17.26 -13.04
C LEU A 19 11.94 16.63 -11.89
N ILE A 20 11.38 15.64 -11.18
CA ILE A 20 12.09 14.96 -10.09
C ILE A 20 13.29 14.18 -10.64
N GLN A 21 13.17 13.57 -11.82
CA GLN A 21 14.30 12.92 -12.51
C GLN A 21 15.42 13.92 -12.78
N GLU A 22 15.10 15.08 -13.34
CA GLU A 22 16.08 16.13 -13.62
C GLU A 22 16.79 16.59 -12.34
N VAL A 23 16.03 16.80 -11.27
CA VAL A 23 16.57 17.14 -9.95
C VAL A 23 17.55 16.08 -9.46
N VAL A 24 17.19 14.79 -9.55
CA VAL A 24 18.05 13.68 -9.12
C VAL A 24 19.33 13.60 -9.95
N GLU A 25 19.24 13.81 -11.27
CA GLU A 25 20.42 13.77 -12.15
C GLU A 25 21.35 14.98 -11.91
N ILE A 26 20.83 16.20 -11.82
CA ILE A 26 21.64 17.40 -11.51
C ILE A 26 22.34 17.26 -10.16
N LEU A 27 21.62 16.78 -9.13
CA LEU A 27 22.16 16.71 -7.78
C LEU A 27 23.13 15.54 -7.56
N LYS A 28 23.20 14.59 -8.50
CA LYS A 28 24.18 13.50 -8.50
C LYS A 28 25.61 14.01 -8.63
N ASP A 29 25.82 15.06 -9.43
CA ASP A 29 27.14 15.65 -9.58
C ASP A 29 27.50 16.52 -8.36
N SER A 30 28.79 16.65 -8.08
CA SER A 30 29.29 17.56 -7.04
C SER A 30 29.04 19.02 -7.47
N LYS A 31 28.72 19.93 -6.54
CA LYS A 31 28.39 21.35 -6.80
C LYS A 31 29.27 22.05 -7.85
N GLY A 32 30.59 21.79 -7.89
CA GLY A 32 31.50 22.40 -8.88
C GLY A 32 31.47 21.80 -10.29
N LYS A 33 30.63 20.79 -10.55
CA LYS A 33 30.49 20.08 -11.83
C LYS A 33 29.05 20.00 -12.32
N ARG A 34 28.10 20.60 -11.60
CA ARG A 34 26.69 20.60 -11.98
C ARG A 34 26.47 21.56 -13.14
N ASP A 35 25.53 21.20 -14.01
CA ASP A 35 25.08 22.09 -15.09
C ASP A 35 24.33 23.32 -14.57
N ASP A 36 23.75 23.22 -13.37
CA ASP A 36 22.98 24.28 -12.71
C ASP A 36 23.02 24.17 -11.17
N ASP A 37 22.76 25.27 -10.47
CA ASP A 37 22.72 25.37 -9.00
C ASP A 37 21.30 25.60 -8.42
N TYR A 38 20.25 25.68 -9.25
CA TYR A 38 18.87 25.94 -8.80
C TYR A 38 18.36 25.01 -7.69
N PHE A 39 18.86 23.77 -7.62
CA PHE A 39 18.40 22.76 -6.67
C PHE A 39 19.34 22.55 -5.48
N ASP A 40 20.41 23.35 -5.36
CA ASP A 40 21.45 23.18 -4.33
C ASP A 40 20.93 23.21 -2.89
N ASP A 41 19.85 23.96 -2.66
CA ASP A 41 19.19 24.11 -1.36
C ASP A 41 17.98 23.18 -1.18
N LEU A 42 17.65 22.36 -2.18
CA LEU A 42 16.55 21.41 -2.10
C LEU A 42 16.88 20.32 -1.07
N LYS A 43 15.98 20.11 -0.11
CA LYS A 43 16.16 19.12 0.96
C LYS A 43 15.13 18.01 0.94
N TYR A 44 13.92 18.33 0.49
CA TYR A 44 12.78 17.41 0.55
C TYR A 44 11.96 17.50 -0.72
N ILE A 45 11.54 16.34 -1.22
CA ILE A 45 10.49 16.19 -2.22
C ILE A 45 9.33 15.48 -1.54
N ILE A 46 8.15 16.11 -1.57
CA ILE A 46 6.94 15.60 -0.94
C ILE A 46 5.99 15.14 -2.04
N ILE A 47 5.59 13.89 -1.98
CA ILE A 47 4.65 13.26 -2.91
C ILE A 47 3.41 12.89 -2.10
N ASP A 48 2.36 13.70 -2.21
CA ASP A 48 1.10 13.47 -1.51
C ASP A 48 0.08 12.78 -2.40
N ASP A 49 -0.27 11.57 -2.00
CA ASP A 49 -1.28 10.70 -2.59
C ASP A 49 -1.25 10.58 -4.12
N PRO A 50 -0.23 9.90 -4.67
CA PRO A 50 0.06 9.97 -6.09
C PRO A 50 -0.89 9.20 -7.03
N VAL A 51 -1.98 8.65 -6.51
CA VAL A 51 -2.76 7.61 -7.21
C VAL A 51 -4.22 7.94 -7.46
N SER A 52 -4.58 9.22 -7.32
CA SER A 52 -5.94 9.68 -7.59
C SER A 52 -6.41 9.31 -9.00
N SER A 53 -7.53 8.58 -9.10
CA SER A 53 -8.15 8.14 -10.37
C SER A 53 -7.30 7.23 -11.27
N LEU A 54 -6.26 6.57 -10.74
CA LEU A 54 -5.49 5.55 -11.47
C LEU A 54 -6.11 4.15 -11.30
N ASP A 55 -5.95 3.30 -12.31
CA ASP A 55 -6.20 1.86 -12.17
C ASP A 55 -5.01 1.15 -11.50
N ASP A 56 -5.24 -0.11 -11.08
CA ASP A 56 -4.23 -0.90 -10.36
C ASP A 56 -2.91 -1.06 -11.12
N ASN A 57 -2.94 -1.17 -12.45
CA ASN A 57 -1.72 -1.39 -13.24
C ASN A 57 -0.87 -0.11 -13.27
N HIS A 58 -1.47 1.03 -13.60
CA HIS A 58 -0.77 2.31 -13.63
C HIS A 58 -0.29 2.72 -12.23
N LEU A 59 -1.05 2.37 -11.20
CA LEU A 59 -0.67 2.57 -9.81
C LEU A 59 0.58 1.76 -9.44
N ILE A 60 0.64 0.48 -9.83
CA ILE A 60 1.80 -0.38 -9.61
C ILE A 60 3.03 0.18 -10.35
N GLU A 61 2.86 0.57 -11.62
CA GLU A 61 3.92 1.17 -12.43
C GLU A 61 4.51 2.42 -11.77
N LEU A 62 3.64 3.36 -11.37
CA LEU A 62 4.05 4.58 -10.68
C LEU A 62 4.81 4.30 -9.38
N ALA A 63 4.35 3.33 -8.59
CA ALA A 63 5.03 2.94 -7.34
C ALA A 63 6.44 2.41 -7.61
N VAL A 64 6.60 1.56 -8.63
CA VAL A 64 7.89 1.00 -9.05
C VAL A 64 8.81 2.09 -9.57
N ASP A 65 8.31 2.99 -10.40
CA ASP A 65 9.07 4.09 -10.99
C ASP A 65 9.58 5.08 -9.94
N ILE A 66 8.73 5.46 -8.98
CA ILE A 66 9.13 6.31 -7.85
C ILE A 66 10.17 5.59 -6.99
N ALA A 67 9.99 4.31 -6.68
CA ALA A 67 10.96 3.56 -5.88
C ALA A 67 12.34 3.49 -6.57
N ASN A 68 12.36 3.25 -7.88
CA ASN A 68 13.58 3.22 -8.68
C ASN A 68 14.26 4.58 -8.73
N LEU A 69 13.48 5.66 -8.84
CA LEU A 69 14.01 7.02 -8.79
C LEU A 69 14.68 7.32 -7.45
N ILE A 70 14.03 6.98 -6.34
CA ILE A 70 14.57 7.17 -4.99
C ILE A 70 15.86 6.37 -4.79
N LYS A 71 15.89 5.12 -5.26
CA LYS A 71 17.06 4.24 -5.17
C LYS A 71 18.28 4.75 -5.95
N ARG A 72 18.06 5.55 -7.00
CA ARG A 72 19.11 6.19 -7.80
C ARG A 72 19.56 7.54 -7.25
N ASN A 73 18.82 8.11 -6.30
CA ASN A 73 19.21 9.36 -5.68
C ASN A 73 20.47 9.17 -4.82
N GLU A 74 21.59 9.70 -5.29
CA GLU A 74 22.87 9.73 -4.58
C GLU A 74 23.05 11.04 -3.78
N SER A 75 22.09 11.97 -3.86
CA SER A 75 22.13 13.23 -3.15
C SER A 75 21.48 13.15 -1.75
N ASP A 76 21.66 14.21 -0.95
CA ASP A 76 21.06 14.34 0.38
C ASP A 76 19.54 14.66 0.35
N VAL A 77 18.93 14.79 -0.83
CA VAL A 77 17.48 15.04 -0.95
C VAL A 77 16.70 13.87 -0.41
N LYS A 78 15.71 14.18 0.44
CA LYS A 78 14.85 13.18 1.08
C LYS A 78 13.47 13.17 0.45
N PHE A 79 12.87 12.00 0.40
CA PHE A 79 11.53 11.80 -0.14
C PHE A 79 10.56 11.53 1.01
N LEU A 80 9.45 12.28 1.05
CA LEU A 80 8.31 12.01 1.93
C LEU A 80 7.12 11.65 1.03
N ILE A 81 6.65 10.42 1.15
CA ILE A 81 5.53 9.91 0.37
C ILE A 81 4.38 9.59 1.31
N THR A 82 3.23 10.16 1.03
CA THR A 82 1.97 9.86 1.72
C THR A 82 0.99 9.27 0.71
N THR A 83 0.19 8.31 1.17
CA THR A 83 -0.92 7.79 0.37
C THR A 83 -1.97 7.23 1.31
N HIS A 84 -3.22 7.26 0.86
CA HIS A 84 -4.29 6.49 1.49
C HIS A 84 -4.51 5.14 0.80
N ASN A 85 -3.87 4.90 -0.36
CA ASN A 85 -4.07 3.70 -1.16
C ASN A 85 -3.16 2.56 -0.69
N PRO A 86 -3.73 1.45 -0.20
CA PRO A 86 -2.93 0.39 0.40
C PRO A 86 -2.15 -0.45 -0.62
N LEU A 87 -2.65 -0.60 -1.85
CA LEU A 87 -1.92 -1.29 -2.92
C LEU A 87 -0.63 -0.54 -3.25
N PHE A 88 -0.74 0.79 -3.44
CA PHE A 88 0.42 1.63 -3.74
C PHE A 88 1.45 1.55 -2.61
N TYR A 89 0.98 1.71 -1.38
CA TYR A 89 1.84 1.60 -0.20
C TYR A 89 2.56 0.25 -0.13
N ASN A 90 1.85 -0.87 -0.37
CA ASN A 90 2.47 -2.20 -0.39
C ASN A 90 3.60 -2.29 -1.40
N VAL A 91 3.32 -1.88 -2.64
CA VAL A 91 4.26 -1.99 -3.75
C VAL A 91 5.50 -1.16 -3.46
N ILE A 92 5.32 0.13 -3.15
CA ILE A 92 6.45 1.02 -2.90
C ILE A 92 7.25 0.63 -1.65
N SER A 93 6.58 0.21 -0.57
CA SER A 93 7.22 -0.29 0.65
C SER A 93 8.08 -1.51 0.37
N ASN A 94 7.57 -2.46 -0.42
CA ASN A 94 8.29 -3.67 -0.79
C ASN A 94 9.47 -3.36 -1.70
N GLU A 95 9.28 -2.50 -2.70
CA GLU A 95 10.35 -2.07 -3.60
C GLU A 95 11.48 -1.42 -2.81
N LEU A 96 11.17 -0.52 -1.87
CA LEU A 96 12.14 0.13 -1.00
C LEU A 96 12.70 -0.77 0.11
N ASN A 97 12.32 -2.05 0.19
CA ASN A 97 12.81 -2.99 1.22
C ASN A 97 14.04 -3.81 0.80
N ASN A 98 14.66 -3.48 -0.33
CA ASN A 98 15.81 -4.21 -0.85
C ASN A 98 17.06 -3.33 -0.90
N ASN A 99 18.17 -3.82 -0.31
CA ASN A 99 19.45 -3.14 -0.40
C ASN A 99 20.01 -3.22 -1.83
N ILE A 100 20.67 -2.16 -2.30
CA ILE A 100 21.37 -2.13 -3.59
C ILE A 100 22.86 -2.12 -3.32
N LEU A 101 23.56 -3.18 -3.77
CA LEU A 101 25.01 -3.29 -3.63
C LEU A 101 25.68 -2.23 -4.49
N ASN A 102 26.72 -1.60 -3.93
CA ASN A 102 27.61 -0.76 -4.72
C ASN A 102 28.49 -1.66 -5.61
N PRO A 103 28.40 -1.57 -6.95
CA PRO A 103 29.17 -2.42 -7.85
C PRO A 103 30.68 -2.16 -7.75
N LYS A 104 31.09 -1.01 -7.19
CA LYS A 104 32.49 -0.67 -6.94
C LYS A 104 33.01 -1.24 -5.61
N PHE A 105 32.14 -1.77 -4.75
CA PHE A 105 32.54 -2.35 -3.48
C PHE A 105 32.99 -3.80 -3.67
N VAL A 106 34.27 -4.08 -3.39
CA VAL A 106 34.83 -5.44 -3.44
C VAL A 106 34.92 -6.03 -2.03
N SER A 107 35.66 -5.36 -1.15
CA SER A 107 35.80 -5.71 0.25
C SER A 107 36.16 -4.46 1.07
N LYS A 108 36.01 -4.52 2.39
CA LYS A 108 36.37 -3.38 3.25
C LYS A 108 37.89 -3.14 3.27
N GLN A 109 38.70 -4.16 2.95
CA GLN A 109 40.15 -4.04 2.83
C GLN A 109 40.56 -3.39 1.50
N GLU A 110 39.91 -3.77 0.39
CA GLU A 110 40.27 -3.31 -0.95
C GLU A 110 39.60 -1.98 -1.33
N SER A 111 38.48 -1.67 -0.69
CA SER A 111 37.67 -0.48 -0.99
C SER A 111 37.22 0.21 0.31
N PRO A 112 38.16 0.70 1.13
CA PRO A 112 37.84 1.23 2.46
C PRO A 112 36.92 2.45 2.43
N ASP A 113 37.01 3.26 1.38
CA ASP A 113 36.25 4.51 1.21
C ASP A 113 34.92 4.31 0.45
N ILE A 114 34.65 3.10 -0.02
CA ILE A 114 33.44 2.80 -0.80
C ILE A 114 32.41 2.16 0.13
N GLU A 115 31.23 2.79 0.26
CA GLU A 115 30.13 2.16 0.98
C GLU A 115 29.68 0.88 0.26
N LYS A 116 29.41 -0.17 1.05
CA LYS A 116 28.91 -1.46 0.55
C LYS A 116 27.61 -1.32 -0.23
N TRP A 117 26.73 -0.42 0.19
CA TRP A 117 25.39 -0.27 -0.36
C TRP A 117 25.23 1.13 -0.95
N ILE A 118 24.76 1.23 -2.19
CA ILE A 118 24.24 2.49 -2.75
C ILE A 118 22.95 2.84 -2.03
N TYR A 119 22.08 1.85 -1.87
CA TYR A 119 20.85 1.97 -1.10
C TYR A 119 20.87 0.98 0.04
N ASN A 120 20.91 1.50 1.27
CA ASN A 120 20.73 0.73 2.49
C ASN A 120 19.34 0.98 3.10
N VAL A 121 18.51 -0.05 3.20
CA VAL A 121 17.12 0.05 3.69
C VAL A 121 17.09 0.60 5.12
N ASP A 122 17.97 0.12 6.00
CA ASP A 122 17.97 0.50 7.43
C ASP A 122 18.37 1.98 7.64
N LYS A 123 19.13 2.57 6.70
CA LYS A 123 19.52 3.99 6.73
C LYS A 123 18.55 4.90 5.96
N HIS A 124 17.95 4.42 4.88
CA HIS A 124 17.28 5.27 3.89
C HIS A 124 15.75 5.10 3.83
N SER A 125 15.18 4.09 4.50
CA SER A 125 13.73 3.84 4.47
C SER A 125 13.13 3.84 5.87
N LEU A 126 12.17 4.72 6.11
CA LEU A 126 11.29 4.67 7.27
C LEU A 126 9.85 4.52 6.80
N ARG A 127 9.06 3.76 7.56
CA ARG A 127 7.69 3.39 7.21
C ARG A 127 6.79 3.71 8.37
N TYR A 128 5.62 4.26 8.05
CA TYR A 128 4.66 4.69 9.06
C TYR A 128 3.24 4.35 8.64
N ILE A 129 2.39 4.10 9.64
CA ILE A 129 0.94 4.16 9.51
C ILE A 129 0.47 5.42 10.22
N PHE A 130 -0.29 6.24 9.50
CA PHE A 130 -0.97 7.40 10.07
C PHE A 130 -2.44 7.08 10.30
N ASN A 131 -2.85 7.07 11.56
CA ASN A 131 -4.22 6.75 11.98
C ASN A 131 -4.93 8.02 12.46
N LYS A 132 -6.19 8.18 12.05
CA LYS A 132 -7.11 9.18 12.60
C LYS A 132 -8.19 8.48 13.41
N HIS A 133 -8.34 8.88 14.67
CA HIS A 133 -9.34 8.36 15.60
C HIS A 133 -10.65 9.15 15.51
N GLU A 134 -11.75 8.53 15.96
CA GLU A 134 -13.09 9.15 16.00
C GLU A 134 -13.16 10.37 16.93
N ASP A 135 -12.37 10.36 18.00
CA ASP A 135 -12.23 11.47 18.95
C ASP A 135 -11.39 12.63 18.41
N GLY A 136 -10.94 12.55 17.16
CA GLY A 136 -10.13 13.57 16.49
C GLY A 136 -8.63 13.49 16.79
N ARG A 137 -8.17 12.50 17.56
CA ARG A 137 -6.73 12.25 17.76
C ARG A 137 -6.09 11.62 16.53
N TYR A 138 -4.77 11.77 16.45
CA TYR A 138 -3.95 11.19 15.39
C TYR A 138 -2.77 10.43 15.98
N ASP A 139 -2.47 9.26 15.43
CA ASP A 139 -1.27 8.50 15.77
C ASP A 139 -0.42 8.29 14.52
N LEU A 140 0.90 8.37 14.68
CA LEU A 140 1.86 8.00 13.66
C LEU A 140 2.75 6.88 14.20
N ASN A 141 2.48 5.65 13.74
CA ASN A 141 3.15 4.46 14.23
C ASN A 141 4.22 4.01 13.25
N ILE A 142 5.43 3.76 13.73
CA ILE A 142 6.52 3.21 12.90
C ILE A 142 6.20 1.74 12.57
N LEU A 143 6.38 1.36 11.31
CA LEU A 143 6.31 -0.02 10.87
C LEU A 143 7.70 -0.65 10.77
N GLY A 144 7.85 -1.87 11.30
CA GLY A 144 9.08 -2.64 11.19
C GLY A 144 9.34 -3.12 9.77
N ARG A 145 10.61 -3.20 9.36
CA ARG A 145 11.04 -3.67 8.03
C ARG A 145 10.60 -5.09 7.67
N LYS A 146 10.54 -5.94 8.70
CA LYS A 146 10.22 -7.37 8.60
C LYS A 146 8.73 -7.63 8.63
N THR A 147 7.98 -6.69 9.18
CA THR A 147 6.54 -6.71 9.15
C THR A 147 6.16 -6.30 7.74
N PRO A 148 5.76 -7.23 6.86
CA PRO A 148 5.13 -6.80 5.63
C PRO A 148 3.94 -5.99 6.11
N PHE A 149 3.77 -4.76 5.63
CA PHE A 149 2.42 -4.23 5.57
C PHE A 149 1.72 -5.16 4.57
N SER A 150 1.18 -6.26 5.09
CA SER A 150 0.33 -7.14 4.32
C SER A 150 -1.02 -6.51 4.50
N TYR A 151 -1.40 -5.70 3.54
CA TYR A 151 -2.70 -5.06 3.57
C TYR A 151 -3.81 -6.07 3.87
N HIS A 152 -3.74 -7.29 3.36
CA HIS A 152 -4.67 -8.37 3.70
C HIS A 152 -4.61 -8.79 5.18
N LEU A 153 -3.44 -8.88 5.82
CA LEU A 153 -3.34 -9.16 7.26
C LEU A 153 -3.76 -7.96 8.11
N GLN A 154 -3.48 -6.73 7.67
CA GLN A 154 -3.97 -5.53 8.34
C GLN A 154 -5.49 -5.41 8.23
N LEU A 155 -6.06 -5.69 7.06
CA LEU A 155 -7.50 -5.78 6.85
C LEU A 155 -8.12 -6.87 7.71
N LEU A 156 -7.53 -8.07 7.72
CA LEU A 156 -7.98 -9.16 8.59
C LEU A 156 -7.88 -8.76 10.06
N ARG A 157 -6.83 -8.04 10.46
CA ARG A 157 -6.69 -7.46 11.81
C ARG A 157 -7.74 -6.40 12.09
N GLU A 158 -7.98 -5.43 11.21
CA GLU A 158 -9.04 -4.42 11.36
C GLU A 158 -10.40 -5.10 11.50
N ILE A 159 -10.70 -6.05 10.63
CA ILE A 159 -11.86 -6.95 10.67
C ILE A 159 -11.96 -7.71 12.01
N GLN A 160 -10.84 -8.19 12.56
CA GLN A 160 -10.79 -8.82 13.89
C GLN A 160 -10.99 -7.82 15.02
N THR A 161 -10.43 -6.61 14.90
CA THR A 161 -10.52 -5.54 15.88
C THR A 161 -11.95 -5.01 15.98
N ILE A 162 -12.68 -5.03 14.86
CA ILE A 162 -14.10 -4.71 14.75
C ILE A 162 -14.99 -5.62 15.63
N LYS A 163 -14.56 -6.86 15.96
CA LYS A 163 -15.27 -7.71 16.93
C LYS A 163 -15.41 -7.05 18.31
N ASN A 164 -14.40 -6.26 18.69
CA ASN A 164 -14.35 -5.57 19.98
C ASN A 164 -14.79 -4.10 19.88
N THR A 165 -14.82 -3.52 18.66
CA THR A 165 -15.25 -2.14 18.42
C THR A 165 -16.09 -2.04 17.14
N PRO A 166 -17.38 -2.43 17.18
CA PRO A 166 -18.22 -2.54 15.99
C PRO A 166 -18.37 -1.24 15.20
N ASN A 167 -18.23 -0.08 15.87
CA ASN A 167 -18.42 1.25 15.29
C ASN A 167 -17.43 1.65 14.19
N GLN A 168 -16.30 0.95 14.06
CA GLN A 168 -15.25 1.29 13.11
C GLN A 168 -15.47 0.70 11.70
N LEU A 169 -16.56 -0.05 11.47
CA LEU A 169 -16.83 -0.72 10.19
C LEU A 169 -17.30 0.28 9.12
N LYS A 170 -16.41 0.57 8.17
CA LYS A 170 -16.68 1.36 6.96
C LYS A 170 -16.96 0.49 5.74
N LYS A 171 -17.69 1.02 4.76
CA LYS A 171 -18.04 0.33 3.51
C LYS A 171 -16.84 -0.20 2.73
N TYR A 172 -15.71 0.52 2.72
CA TYR A 172 -14.53 0.06 1.98
C TYR A 172 -14.04 -1.33 2.45
N HIS A 173 -14.21 -1.69 3.73
CA HIS A 173 -13.79 -3.01 4.25
C HIS A 173 -14.48 -4.18 3.51
N LEU A 174 -15.70 -3.98 3.01
CA LEU A 174 -16.43 -4.99 2.24
C LEU A 174 -15.75 -5.31 0.90
N ASN A 175 -15.25 -4.28 0.21
CA ASN A 175 -14.52 -4.44 -1.06
C ASN A 175 -13.26 -5.26 -0.86
N PHE A 176 -12.59 -5.01 0.25
CA PHE A 176 -11.37 -5.72 0.55
C PHE A 176 -11.63 -7.16 0.97
N LEU A 177 -12.69 -7.41 1.72
CA LEU A 177 -13.13 -8.77 2.03
C LEU A 177 -13.50 -9.54 0.76
N ARG A 178 -14.20 -8.88 -0.17
CA ARG A 178 -14.49 -9.42 -1.52
C ARG A 178 -13.21 -9.82 -2.25
N ASN A 179 -12.21 -8.95 -2.30
CA ASN A 179 -10.91 -9.23 -2.94
C ASN A 179 -10.16 -10.39 -2.28
N ILE A 180 -10.21 -10.49 -0.95
CA ILE A 180 -9.62 -11.62 -0.21
C ILE A 180 -10.31 -12.92 -0.60
N LEU A 181 -11.64 -12.93 -0.68
CA LEU A 181 -12.41 -14.12 -1.07
C LEU A 181 -12.10 -14.54 -2.51
N GLU A 182 -11.95 -13.62 -3.45
CA GLU A 182 -11.57 -13.94 -4.84
C GLU A 182 -10.21 -14.61 -4.95
N LYS A 183 -9.20 -14.03 -4.29
CA LYS A 183 -7.85 -14.60 -4.26
C LYS A 183 -7.82 -15.93 -3.53
N THR A 184 -8.59 -16.06 -2.45
CA THR A 184 -8.72 -17.33 -1.71
C THR A 184 -9.39 -18.41 -2.56
N ALA A 185 -10.43 -18.06 -3.32
CA ALA A 185 -11.13 -18.99 -4.20
C ALA A 185 -10.20 -19.49 -5.31
N THR A 186 -9.45 -18.57 -5.91
CA THR A 186 -8.41 -18.89 -6.90
C THR A 186 -7.36 -19.83 -6.31
N PHE A 187 -6.84 -19.52 -5.11
CA PHE A 187 -5.84 -20.34 -4.43
C PHE A 187 -6.36 -21.75 -4.10
N LEU A 188 -7.63 -21.86 -3.71
CA LEU A 188 -8.28 -23.15 -3.39
C LEU A 188 -8.82 -23.88 -4.63
N GLY A 189 -8.58 -23.36 -5.85
CA GLY A 189 -9.03 -23.98 -7.11
C GLY A 189 -10.55 -23.92 -7.33
N ARG A 190 -11.24 -22.93 -6.75
CA ARG A 190 -12.67 -22.71 -6.92
C ARG A 190 -12.92 -21.68 -8.03
N THR A 191 -13.99 -21.89 -8.80
CA THR A 191 -14.39 -20.99 -9.88
C THR A 191 -15.00 -19.69 -9.36
N ASN A 192 -15.75 -19.80 -8.26
CA ASN A 192 -16.56 -18.72 -7.71
C ASN A 192 -16.14 -18.46 -6.27
N TRP A 193 -16.02 -17.19 -5.91
CA TRP A 193 -15.68 -16.78 -4.53
C TRP A 193 -16.88 -16.95 -3.60
N GLU A 194 -18.11 -16.91 -4.14
CA GLU A 194 -19.36 -17.15 -3.43
C GLU A 194 -19.36 -18.52 -2.75
N ASP A 195 -18.63 -19.48 -3.31
CA ASP A 195 -18.48 -20.82 -2.74
C ASP A 195 -17.82 -20.80 -1.36
N LEU A 196 -17.11 -19.71 -1.02
CA LEU A 196 -16.47 -19.49 0.28
C LEU A 196 -17.41 -18.85 1.32
N LEU A 197 -18.63 -18.47 0.93
CA LEU A 197 -19.62 -17.90 1.86
C LEU A 197 -20.29 -19.00 2.70
N PRO A 198 -20.83 -18.64 3.88
CA PRO A 198 -21.75 -19.50 4.62
C PRO A 198 -22.89 -19.97 3.72
N LYS A 199 -23.32 -21.22 3.87
CA LYS A 199 -24.43 -21.78 3.11
C LYS A 199 -25.74 -21.66 3.87
N VAL A 200 -26.75 -21.07 3.24
CA VAL A 200 -28.14 -21.03 3.70
C VAL A 200 -28.97 -21.88 2.76
N SER A 201 -29.58 -22.95 3.28
CA SER A 201 -30.36 -23.92 2.49
C SER A 201 -29.57 -24.57 1.32
N GLY A 202 -28.26 -24.77 1.50
CA GLY A 202 -27.39 -25.42 0.51
C GLY A 202 -26.69 -24.47 -0.48
N GLU A 203 -27.14 -23.22 -0.54
CA GLU A 203 -26.62 -22.17 -1.43
C GLU A 203 -25.86 -21.09 -0.66
N PRO A 204 -24.93 -20.35 -1.28
CA PRO A 204 -24.26 -19.20 -0.66
C PRO A 204 -25.25 -18.19 -0.07
N ASP A 205 -24.96 -17.66 1.12
CA ASP A 205 -25.81 -16.69 1.83
C ASP A 205 -26.17 -15.50 0.89
N PRO A 206 -27.46 -15.35 0.52
CA PRO A 206 -27.89 -14.34 -0.44
C PRO A 206 -27.67 -12.89 0.03
N HIS A 207 -27.72 -12.66 1.35
CA HIS A 207 -27.52 -11.35 1.93
C HIS A 207 -26.04 -10.95 1.86
N LEU A 208 -25.14 -11.85 2.25
CA LEU A 208 -23.69 -11.63 2.16
C LEU A 208 -23.23 -11.48 0.71
N ASN A 209 -23.77 -12.31 -0.18
CA ASN A 209 -23.45 -12.24 -1.60
C ASN A 209 -23.86 -10.87 -2.19
N ARG A 210 -25.08 -10.42 -1.90
CA ARG A 210 -25.56 -9.09 -2.32
C ARG A 210 -24.72 -7.97 -1.71
N LEU A 211 -24.44 -8.04 -0.41
CA LEU A 211 -23.70 -7.01 0.32
C LEU A 211 -22.30 -6.82 -0.27
N LEU A 212 -21.57 -7.91 -0.51
CA LEU A 212 -20.21 -7.89 -1.05
C LEU A 212 -20.16 -7.50 -2.53
N ASN A 213 -21.16 -7.89 -3.33
CA ASN A 213 -21.26 -7.45 -4.73
C ASN A 213 -21.57 -5.96 -4.86
N LEU A 214 -22.53 -5.45 -4.06
CA LEU A 214 -22.91 -4.04 -4.08
C LEU A 214 -21.77 -3.12 -3.66
N SER A 215 -20.98 -3.53 -2.68
CA SER A 215 -19.78 -2.78 -2.31
C SER A 215 -18.79 -2.74 -3.48
N SER A 216 -18.55 -3.88 -4.15
CA SER A 216 -17.52 -4.01 -5.21
C SER A 216 -17.83 -3.34 -6.55
N HIS A 217 -19.06 -2.85 -6.74
CA HIS A 217 -19.52 -2.23 -8.00
C HIS A 217 -19.77 -0.72 -7.89
N SER A 218 -19.63 -0.12 -6.70
CA SER A 218 -19.62 1.34 -6.62
C SER A 218 -18.36 1.84 -7.32
N ALA A 219 -18.48 2.66 -8.37
CA ALA A 219 -17.34 3.17 -9.15
C ALA A 219 -16.34 4.03 -8.34
N HIS A 220 -16.60 4.21 -7.05
CA HIS A 220 -15.85 4.99 -6.06
C HIS A 220 -15.64 4.21 -4.74
N ALA A 221 -15.69 2.86 -4.78
CA ALA A 221 -15.78 2.01 -3.59
C ALA A 221 -14.61 2.14 -2.58
N GLY A 222 -13.42 2.51 -3.06
CA GLY A 222 -12.25 2.79 -2.23
C GLY A 222 -12.32 4.13 -1.49
N GLU A 223 -13.16 5.06 -1.95
CA GLU A 223 -13.31 6.42 -1.44
C GLU A 223 -14.58 6.62 -0.59
N GLU A 224 -15.52 5.66 -0.59
CA GLU A 224 -16.72 5.75 0.25
C GLU A 224 -16.39 5.52 1.75
N ILE A 225 -16.15 6.62 2.46
CA ILE A 225 -16.13 6.70 3.94
C ILE A 225 -17.58 6.67 4.50
N GLY A 226 -18.46 5.88 3.89
CA GLY A 226 -19.84 5.72 4.35
C GLY A 226 -19.92 4.73 5.51
N GLU A 227 -20.70 5.06 6.54
CA GLU A 227 -21.06 4.12 7.60
C GLU A 227 -21.96 3.00 7.06
N LEU A 228 -21.82 1.81 7.65
CA LEU A 228 -22.68 0.66 7.37
C LEU A 228 -23.92 0.68 8.25
N GLN A 229 -25.03 0.16 7.74
CA GLN A 229 -26.21 -0.10 8.56
C GLN A 229 -25.92 -1.21 9.59
N ASP A 230 -26.56 -1.15 10.75
CA ASP A 230 -26.32 -2.09 11.86
C ASP A 230 -26.56 -3.57 11.47
N ASN A 231 -27.50 -3.82 10.56
CA ASN A 231 -27.77 -5.14 10.02
C ASN A 231 -26.61 -5.67 9.16
N ASP A 232 -26.07 -4.84 8.25
CA ASP A 232 -24.94 -5.19 7.39
C ASP A 232 -23.68 -5.45 8.22
N ARG A 233 -23.48 -4.64 9.27
CA ARG A 233 -22.38 -4.80 10.22
C ARG A 233 -22.45 -6.15 10.93
N SER A 234 -23.62 -6.51 11.43
CA SER A 234 -23.84 -7.79 12.13
C SER A 234 -23.57 -8.99 11.21
N LYS A 235 -24.01 -8.91 9.94
CA LYS A 235 -23.71 -9.94 8.96
C LYS A 235 -22.24 -10.02 8.57
N LEU A 236 -21.53 -8.89 8.53
CA LEU A 236 -20.10 -8.93 8.28
C LEU A 236 -19.34 -9.65 9.40
N ILE A 237 -19.70 -9.39 10.66
CA ILE A 237 -19.10 -10.06 11.82
C ILE A 237 -19.33 -11.58 11.75
N GLU A 238 -20.54 -12.01 11.35
CA GLU A 238 -20.85 -13.43 11.14
C GLU A 238 -19.98 -14.06 10.06
N LEU A 239 -19.83 -13.40 8.91
CA LEU A 239 -18.97 -13.86 7.83
C LEU A 239 -17.51 -14.01 8.30
N VAL A 240 -17.00 -13.04 9.04
CA VAL A 240 -15.62 -13.05 9.55
C VAL A 240 -15.39 -14.22 10.51
N ASN A 241 -16.32 -14.46 11.44
CA ASN A 241 -16.26 -15.61 12.35
C ASN A 241 -16.30 -16.93 11.59
N PHE A 242 -17.14 -17.02 10.56
CA PHE A 242 -17.19 -18.18 9.67
C PHE A 242 -15.85 -18.41 8.97
N LEU A 243 -15.26 -17.36 8.39
CA LEU A 243 -14.00 -17.47 7.66
C LEU A 243 -12.84 -17.91 8.55
N GLU A 244 -12.74 -17.37 9.77
CA GLU A 244 -11.73 -17.80 10.73
C GLU A 244 -11.88 -19.26 11.14
N SER A 245 -13.12 -19.68 11.42
CA SER A 245 -13.39 -21.04 11.89
C SER A 245 -13.16 -22.09 10.80
N ASN A 246 -13.48 -21.77 9.55
CA ASN A 246 -13.43 -22.71 8.43
C ASN A 246 -12.11 -22.69 7.66
N TYR A 247 -11.39 -21.57 7.67
CA TYR A 247 -10.17 -21.39 6.87
C TYR A 247 -8.93 -21.03 7.71
N LYS A 248 -9.05 -20.99 9.05
CA LYS A 248 -7.93 -20.84 10.02
C LYS A 248 -7.04 -19.60 9.80
N PHE A 249 -7.59 -18.50 9.30
CA PHE A 249 -6.83 -17.27 9.04
C PHE A 249 -6.07 -16.73 10.27
N SER A 250 -6.54 -16.99 11.49
CA SER A 250 -5.89 -16.56 12.74
C SER A 250 -4.52 -17.20 13.00
N GLU A 251 -4.30 -18.44 12.54
CA GLU A 251 -3.01 -19.14 12.73
C GLU A 251 -1.89 -18.52 11.86
N LEU A 252 -2.24 -17.89 10.73
CA LEU A 252 -1.31 -17.20 9.82
C LEU A 252 -0.85 -15.83 10.35
N ILE A 253 -1.65 -15.18 11.22
CA ILE A 253 -1.35 -13.87 11.79
C ILE A 253 -0.32 -14.01 12.93
N GLN A 254 -0.50 -14.99 13.83
CA GLN A 254 0.41 -15.21 14.97
C GLN A 254 1.84 -15.59 14.54
N GLN A 255 2.00 -16.28 13.41
CA GLN A 255 3.33 -16.63 12.87
C GLN A 255 4.12 -15.41 12.38
N ASN A 256 3.45 -14.31 12.03
CA ASN A 256 4.10 -13.08 11.56
C ASN A 256 4.48 -12.10 12.69
N GLU A 257 3.99 -12.30 13.92
CA GLU A 257 4.36 -11.50 15.10
C GLU A 257 5.59 -12.06 15.84
N ALA A 258 5.95 -13.32 15.57
CA ALA A 258 7.04 -14.02 16.24
C ALA A 258 8.41 -13.93 15.51
N VAL A 259 8.57 -13.04 14.51
CA VAL A 259 9.78 -12.90 13.65
C VAL A 259 10.24 -11.45 13.51
#